data_AF-A0A0L0CX52-F1
#
_entry.id   AF-A0A0L0CX52-F1
#
_cell.length_a   1.000
_cell.length_b   1.000
_cell.length_c   1.000
_cell.angle_alpha   90.00
_cell.angle_beta   90.00
_cell.angle_gamma   90.00
#
_symmetry.space_group_name_H-M   'P 1'
#
loop_
_entity.id
_entity.type
_entity.pdbx_description
1 polymer ?
#
loop_
_entity_poly.entity_id
_entity_poly.type
_entity_poly.pdbx_seq_one_letter_code
_entity_poly.pdbx_strand_id
1 'polypeptide(L)'
;MVIILLIIIIIMVIIIIIIITTTTTIIITTIIIIIIIIIVVVVVVYTAKYEVQIDPFNGFDIAKRIIGLKGTNMKKICIDTDCKLRLRGRGSGYLEGEEKKEANESLHLCVSCQKYDHYILAKKLIEQLLVKIYMDYDTWLFNHGKPYANLKPKTYEKFIPFFKFHQNSNQKQNVNQN
;
A
#
# COMPACT_ATOMS: atom_id res chain seq x y z
N MET A 1 -44.02 20.38 -57.25
CA MET A 1 -43.95 19.02 -56.66
C MET A 1 -42.50 18.58 -56.41
N VAL A 2 -41.62 18.60 -57.43
CA VAL A 2 -40.20 18.17 -57.31
C VAL A 2 -39.38 18.97 -56.28
N ILE A 3 -39.53 20.30 -56.22
CA ILE A 3 -38.79 21.16 -55.27
C ILE A 3 -39.15 20.85 -53.81
N ILE A 4 -40.44 20.60 -53.53
CA ILE A 4 -40.93 20.27 -52.18
C ILE A 4 -40.36 18.91 -51.73
N LEU A 5 -40.34 17.92 -52.64
CA LEU A 5 -39.75 16.61 -52.36
C LEU A 5 -38.24 16.72 -52.07
N LEU A 6 -37.51 17.55 -52.83
CA LEU A 6 -36.08 17.80 -52.60
C LEU A 6 -35.82 18.46 -51.24
N ILE A 7 -36.63 19.45 -50.85
CA ILE A 7 -36.54 20.11 -49.54
C ILE A 7 -36.78 19.11 -48.40
N ILE A 8 -37.79 18.24 -48.53
CA ILE A 8 -38.08 17.20 -47.53
C ILE A 8 -36.89 16.23 -47.39
N ILE A 9 -36.31 15.80 -48.51
CA ILE A 9 -35.13 14.91 -48.50
C ILE A 9 -33.94 15.61 -47.81
N ILE A 10 -33.67 16.87 -48.13
CA ILE A 10 -32.58 17.64 -47.50
C ILE A 10 -32.82 17.75 -45.98
N ILE A 11 -34.03 18.07 -45.56
CA ILE A 11 -34.39 18.15 -44.13
C ILE A 11 -34.20 16.78 -43.45
N MET A 12 -34.65 15.70 -44.08
CA MET A 12 -34.47 14.33 -43.56
C MET A 12 -32.98 13.99 -43.40
N VAL A 13 -32.15 14.32 -44.39
CA VAL A 13 -30.69 14.10 -44.35
C VAL A 13 -30.05 14.92 -43.23
N ILE A 14 -30.41 16.19 -43.07
CA ILE A 14 -29.91 17.06 -41.99
C ILE A 14 -30.29 16.48 -40.63
N ILE A 15 -31.54 16.05 -40.45
CA ILE A 15 -32.00 15.43 -39.18
C ILE A 15 -31.20 14.17 -38.87
N ILE A 16 -30.97 13.29 -39.86
CA ILE A 16 -30.18 12.08 -39.68
C ILE A 16 -28.74 12.41 -39.26
N ILE A 17 -28.11 13.40 -39.91
CA ILE A 17 -26.75 13.84 -39.55
C ILE A 17 -26.70 14.37 -38.12
N ILE A 18 -27.70 15.17 -37.71
CA ILE A 18 -27.79 15.70 -36.33
C ILE A 18 -27.95 14.56 -35.33
N ILE A 19 -28.80 13.57 -35.60
CA ILE A 19 -29.00 12.41 -34.71
C ILE A 19 -27.70 11.60 -34.57
N ILE A 20 -27.00 11.35 -35.68
CA ILE A 20 -25.74 10.58 -35.64
C ILE A 20 -24.65 11.36 -34.88
N THR A 21 -24.50 12.66 -35.12
CA THR A 21 -23.49 13.48 -34.43
C THR A 21 -23.80 13.64 -32.94
N THR A 22 -25.06 13.83 -32.56
CA THR A 22 -25.47 13.89 -31.14
C THR A 22 -25.30 12.54 -30.43
N THR A 23 -25.67 11.43 -31.05
CA THR A 23 -25.50 10.10 -30.45
C THR A 23 -24.03 9.74 -30.29
N THR A 24 -23.18 9.98 -31.30
CA THR A 24 -21.73 9.74 -31.20
C THR A 24 -21.06 10.61 -30.14
N THR A 25 -21.41 11.89 -30.02
CA THR A 25 -20.87 12.77 -28.96
C THR A 25 -21.29 12.32 -27.56
N ILE A 26 -22.53 11.87 -27.37
CA ILE A 26 -23.00 11.30 -26.08
C ILE A 26 -22.23 10.02 -25.75
N ILE A 27 -22.00 9.13 -26.72
CA ILE A 27 -21.26 7.88 -26.50
C ILE A 27 -19.80 8.17 -26.14
N ILE A 28 -19.13 9.08 -26.87
CA ILE A 28 -17.74 9.43 -26.59
C ILE A 28 -17.61 10.06 -25.20
N THR A 29 -18.49 11.00 -24.85
CA THR A 29 -18.45 11.67 -23.54
C THR A 29 -18.70 10.70 -22.39
N THR A 30 -19.66 9.78 -22.54
CA THR A 30 -19.91 8.73 -21.52
C THR A 30 -18.72 7.78 -21.37
N ILE A 31 -18.08 7.34 -22.46
CA ILE A 31 -16.86 6.53 -22.40
C ILE A 31 -15.73 7.27 -21.69
N ILE A 32 -15.51 8.55 -22.02
CA ILE A 32 -14.48 9.38 -21.35
C ILE A 32 -14.75 9.49 -19.85
N ILE A 33 -16.00 9.74 -19.45
CA ILE A 33 -16.39 9.79 -18.03
C ILE A 33 -16.11 8.45 -17.34
N ILE A 34 -16.46 7.32 -17.98
CA ILE A 34 -16.18 5.98 -17.43
C ILE A 34 -14.67 5.77 -17.26
N ILE A 35 -13.86 6.14 -18.26
CA ILE A 35 -12.40 6.03 -18.19
C ILE A 35 -11.84 6.89 -17.06
N ILE A 36 -12.30 8.14 -16.93
CA ILE A 36 -11.88 9.04 -15.84
C ILE A 36 -12.27 8.44 -14.48
N ILE A 37 -13.49 7.91 -14.34
CA ILE A 37 -13.95 7.23 -13.12
C ILE A 37 -13.04 6.03 -12.81
N ILE A 38 -12.73 5.20 -13.80
CA ILE A 38 -11.83 4.04 -13.61
C ILE A 38 -10.44 4.51 -13.16
N ILE A 39 -9.84 5.50 -13.82
CA ILE A 39 -8.51 6.02 -13.47
C ILE A 39 -8.51 6.62 -12.05
N VAL A 40 -9.56 7.34 -11.66
CA VAL A 40 -9.68 7.97 -10.34
C VAL A 40 -9.93 6.94 -9.23
N VAL A 41 -10.68 5.87 -9.53
CA VAL A 41 -11.05 4.83 -8.56
C VAL A 41 -9.95 3.78 -8.39
N VAL A 42 -9.17 3.52 -9.45
CA VAL A 42 -8.04 2.58 -9.42
C VAL A 42 -6.86 3.27 -8.77
N VAL A 43 -6.62 2.95 -7.50
CA VAL A 43 -5.41 3.38 -6.80
C VAL A 43 -4.47 2.21 -6.68
N VAL A 44 -3.28 2.37 -7.25
CA VAL A 44 -2.23 1.39 -7.11
C VAL A 44 -1.63 1.49 -5.71
N VAL A 45 -1.52 0.37 -5.02
CA VAL A 45 -0.79 0.28 -3.75
C VAL A 45 0.41 -0.64 -3.92
N TYR A 46 1.59 -0.08 -3.68
CA TYR A 46 2.85 -0.79 -3.64
C TYR A 46 3.05 -1.38 -2.24
N THR A 47 3.35 -2.67 -2.16
CA THR A 47 3.56 -3.35 -0.88
C THR A 47 4.81 -4.22 -0.89
N ALA A 48 5.53 -4.22 0.23
CA ALA A 48 6.61 -5.16 0.49
C ALA A 48 6.50 -5.74 1.89
N LYS A 49 6.96 -6.98 2.03
CA LYS A 49 7.06 -7.73 3.29
C LYS A 49 8.52 -8.11 3.51
N TYR A 50 9.07 -7.72 4.64
CA TYR A 50 10.41 -8.08 5.08
C TYR A 50 10.31 -9.16 6.14
N GLU A 51 10.83 -10.35 5.86
CA GLU A 51 10.87 -11.46 6.80
C GLU A 51 12.04 -11.27 7.78
N VAL A 52 11.75 -11.33 9.08
CA VAL A 52 12.77 -11.22 10.13
C VAL A 52 13.30 -12.60 10.43
N GLN A 53 14.59 -12.81 10.18
CA GLN A 53 15.26 -14.11 10.30
C GLN A 53 15.82 -14.38 11.72
N ILE A 54 15.36 -13.62 12.71
CA ILE A 54 15.78 -13.73 14.10
C ILE A 54 14.57 -14.17 14.92
N ASP A 55 14.74 -15.23 15.71
CA ASP A 55 13.70 -15.67 16.66
C ASP A 55 13.39 -14.55 17.66
N PRO A 56 12.13 -14.08 17.76
CA PRO A 56 11.74 -13.03 18.69
C PRO A 56 11.97 -13.39 20.17
N PHE A 57 12.02 -14.68 20.52
CA PHE A 57 12.15 -15.14 21.91
C PHE A 57 13.58 -15.47 22.35
N ASN A 58 14.58 -15.18 21.52
CA ASN A 58 15.99 -15.49 21.83
C ASN A 58 16.66 -14.51 22.82
N GLY A 59 15.92 -13.54 23.36
CA GLY A 59 16.42 -12.53 24.30
C GLY A 59 17.03 -11.27 23.67
N PHE A 60 17.18 -11.21 22.34
CA PHE A 60 17.68 -10.02 21.64
C PHE A 60 16.64 -8.88 21.51
N ASP A 61 15.36 -9.18 21.77
CA ASP A 61 14.24 -8.23 21.69
C ASP A 61 14.13 -7.53 20.30
N ILE A 62 14.23 -8.32 19.22
CA ILE A 62 14.25 -7.83 17.83
C ILE A 62 13.07 -6.91 17.49
N ALA A 63 11.85 -7.24 17.94
CA ALA A 63 10.67 -6.42 17.69
C ALA A 63 10.81 -5.01 18.30
N LYS A 64 11.32 -4.90 19.53
CA LYS A 64 11.57 -3.60 20.19
C LYS A 64 12.63 -2.79 19.45
N ARG A 65 13.66 -3.43 18.90
CA ARG A 65 14.72 -2.77 18.11
C ARG A 65 14.21 -2.25 16.77
N ILE A 66 13.33 -3.00 16.09
CA ILE A 66 12.68 -2.56 14.86
C ILE A 66 11.75 -1.37 15.14
N ILE A 67 10.91 -1.45 16.18
CA ILE A 67 10.00 -0.38 16.57
C ILE A 67 10.78 0.86 17.03
N GLY A 68 11.85 0.66 17.79
CA GLY A 68 12.63 1.71 18.45
C GLY A 68 11.95 2.24 19.70
N LEU A 69 12.68 3.02 20.50
CA LEU A 69 12.14 3.64 21.71
C LEU A 69 10.90 4.49 21.35
N LYS A 70 9.76 4.22 21.97
CA LYS A 70 8.47 4.89 21.68
C LYS A 70 8.05 4.87 20.19
N GLY A 71 8.52 3.88 19.42
CA GLY A 71 8.22 3.76 18.00
C GLY A 71 9.02 4.70 17.10
N THR A 72 10.12 5.28 17.59
CA THR A 72 10.90 6.31 16.88
C THR A 72 11.42 5.86 15.52
N ASN A 73 11.95 4.64 15.41
CA ASN A 73 12.48 4.11 14.14
C ASN A 73 11.37 4.01 13.09
N MET A 74 10.25 3.36 13.43
CA MET A 74 9.11 3.24 12.51
C MET A 74 8.48 4.58 12.18
N LYS A 75 8.28 5.45 13.17
CA LYS A 75 7.71 6.80 12.98
C LYS A 75 8.56 7.65 12.04
N LYS A 76 9.88 7.62 12.20
CA LYS A 76 10.80 8.33 11.32
C LYS A 76 10.61 7.91 9.86
N ILE A 77 10.60 6.60 9.58
CA ILE A 77 10.39 6.09 8.23
C ILE A 77 8.99 6.48 7.70
N CYS A 78 7.94 6.38 8.53
CA CYS A 78 6.59 6.80 8.13
C CYS A 78 6.52 8.29 7.79
N ILE A 79 7.16 9.16 8.58
CA ILE A 79 7.17 10.62 8.36
C ILE A 79 7.97 10.97 7.12
N ASP A 80 9.16 10.39 6.95
CA ASP A 80 10.07 10.71 5.85
C ASP A 80 9.52 10.23 4.49
N THR A 81 8.64 9.23 4.48
CA THR A 81 8.18 8.58 3.24
C THR A 81 6.67 8.60 3.03
N ASP A 82 5.86 9.07 3.98
CA ASP A 82 4.39 9.00 3.92
C ASP A 82 3.87 7.56 3.65
N CYS A 83 4.68 6.55 4.02
CA CYS A 83 4.33 5.14 3.88
C CYS A 83 3.76 4.60 5.19
N LYS A 84 2.89 3.61 5.08
CA LYS A 84 2.33 2.91 6.24
C LYS A 84 3.12 1.65 6.53
N LEU A 85 3.79 1.60 7.68
CA LEU A 85 4.53 0.44 8.18
C LEU A 85 3.70 -0.33 9.21
N ARG A 86 3.83 -1.66 9.23
CA ARG A 86 3.19 -2.55 10.22
C ARG A 86 4.13 -3.70 10.56
N LEU A 87 4.37 -3.94 11.85
CA LEU A 87 5.03 -5.15 12.33
C LEU A 87 3.96 -6.19 12.70
N ARG A 88 4.14 -7.43 12.25
CA ARG A 88 3.17 -8.54 12.36
C ARG A 88 3.91 -9.87 12.56
N GLY A 89 3.17 -10.92 12.87
CA GLY A 89 3.73 -12.24 13.15
C GLY A 89 3.99 -12.48 14.62
N ARG A 90 4.51 -13.67 14.91
CA ARG A 90 4.85 -14.12 16.25
C ARG A 90 5.90 -13.22 16.89
N GLY A 91 5.71 -12.85 18.15
CA GLY A 91 6.60 -11.97 18.91
C GLY A 91 6.56 -10.50 18.48
N SER A 92 5.57 -10.09 17.67
CA SER A 92 5.38 -8.69 17.27
C SER A 92 4.68 -7.85 18.34
N GLY A 93 3.98 -8.49 19.29
CA GLY A 93 3.10 -7.84 20.26
C GLY A 93 1.79 -7.33 19.64
N TYR A 94 1.52 -7.62 18.36
CA TYR A 94 0.27 -7.22 17.70
C TYR A 94 -0.75 -8.35 17.74
N LEU A 95 -1.86 -8.12 18.46
CA LEU A 95 -2.97 -9.05 18.57
C LEU A 95 -3.99 -8.79 17.46
N GLU A 96 -4.37 -9.83 16.74
CA GLU A 96 -5.36 -9.80 15.66
C GLU A 96 -6.38 -10.93 15.77
N GLY A 97 -7.45 -10.80 14.98
CA GLY A 97 -8.59 -11.72 15.00
C GLY A 97 -9.51 -11.57 16.22
N GLU A 98 -10.59 -12.34 16.22
CA GLU A 98 -11.57 -12.37 17.31
C GLU A 98 -10.94 -12.92 18.61
N GLU A 99 -10.01 -13.85 18.47
CA GLU A 99 -9.31 -14.49 19.59
C GLU A 99 -8.23 -13.60 20.25
N LYS A 100 -7.94 -12.41 19.69
CA LYS A 100 -6.88 -11.49 20.15
C LYS A 100 -5.53 -12.21 20.32
N LYS A 101 -5.11 -12.96 19.31
CA LYS A 101 -3.82 -13.67 19.29
C LYS A 101 -2.90 -13.08 18.24
N GLU A 102 -1.60 -13.28 18.42
CA GLU A 102 -0.63 -12.95 17.38
C GLU A 102 -0.82 -13.88 16.17
N ALA A 103 -0.46 -13.38 14.99
CA ALA A 103 -0.49 -14.18 13.77
C ALA A 103 0.41 -15.42 13.90
N ASN A 104 -0.04 -16.57 13.42
CA ASN A 104 0.78 -17.78 13.34
C ASN A 104 1.74 -17.75 12.13
N GLU A 105 2.36 -16.62 11.89
CA GLU A 105 3.38 -16.41 10.87
C GLU A 105 4.68 -15.94 11.53
N SER A 106 5.82 -16.16 10.86
CA SER A 106 7.11 -15.59 11.28
C SER A 106 7.02 -14.06 11.39
N LEU A 107 7.79 -13.48 12.32
CA LEU A 107 7.88 -12.04 12.51
C LEU A 107 8.24 -11.36 11.18
N HIS A 108 7.47 -10.35 10.79
CA HIS A 108 7.69 -9.65 9.54
C HIS A 108 7.23 -8.19 9.58
N LEU A 109 7.92 -7.35 8.81
CA LEU A 109 7.62 -5.93 8.65
C LEU A 109 7.00 -5.69 7.28
N CYS A 110 5.78 -5.17 7.28
CA CYS A 110 5.05 -4.78 6.07
C CYS A 110 5.17 -3.28 5.83
N VAL A 111 5.35 -2.89 4.58
CA VAL A 111 5.23 -1.52 4.09
C VAL A 111 4.16 -1.46 3.00
N SER A 112 3.34 -0.41 3.03
CA SER A 112 2.35 -0.11 1.99
C SER A 112 2.37 1.38 1.64
N CYS A 113 2.39 1.71 0.36
CA CYS A 113 2.39 3.08 -0.14
C CYS A 113 1.59 3.21 -1.45
N GLN A 114 1.00 4.39 -1.69
CA GLN A 114 0.31 4.71 -2.95
C GLN A 114 1.25 5.34 -4.00
N LYS A 115 2.38 5.92 -3.57
CA LYS A 115 3.34 6.59 -4.43
C LYS A 115 4.58 5.73 -4.61
N TYR A 116 5.01 5.54 -5.86
CA TYR A 116 6.16 4.68 -6.17
C TYR A 116 7.48 5.22 -5.61
N ASP A 117 7.76 6.52 -5.77
CA ASP A 117 9.03 7.11 -5.30
C ASP A 117 9.18 7.01 -3.78
N HIS A 118 8.08 7.24 -3.07
CA HIS A 118 7.99 7.10 -1.62
C HIS A 118 8.17 5.65 -1.18
N TYR A 119 7.60 4.69 -1.91
CA TYR A 119 7.81 3.26 -1.68
C TYR A 119 9.27 2.86 -1.82
N ILE A 120 9.96 3.32 -2.88
CA ILE A 120 11.39 3.04 -3.09
C ILE A 120 12.24 3.63 -1.96
N LEU A 121 11.95 4.87 -1.54
CA LEU A 121 12.63 5.49 -0.41
C LEU A 121 12.39 4.71 0.89
N ALA A 122 11.15 4.27 1.15
CA ALA A 122 10.81 3.51 2.34
C ALA A 122 11.54 2.17 2.40
N LYS A 123 11.64 1.45 1.27
CA LYS A 123 12.43 0.21 1.18
C LYS A 123 13.88 0.44 1.58
N LYS A 124 14.51 1.47 1.01
CA LYS A 124 15.89 1.83 1.32
C LYS A 124 16.09 2.10 2.82
N LEU A 125 15.20 2.87 3.43
CA LEU A 125 15.28 3.18 4.86
C LEU A 125 15.04 1.95 5.75
N ILE A 126 14.11 1.08 5.37
CA ILE A 126 13.84 -0.18 6.07
C ILE A 126 15.06 -1.11 5.98
N GLU A 127 15.65 -1.26 4.80
CA GLU A 127 16.84 -2.09 4.59
C GLU A 127 18.03 -1.57 5.40
N GLN A 128 18.26 -0.26 5.43
CA GLN A 128 19.29 0.36 6.27
C GLN A 128 19.06 0.08 7.76
N LEU A 129 17.81 0.17 8.22
CA LEU A 129 17.44 -0.14 9.60
C LEU A 129 17.71 -1.62 9.93
N LEU A 130 17.27 -2.54 9.07
CA LEU A 130 17.44 -3.98 9.28
C LEU A 130 18.91 -4.39 9.25
N VAL A 131 19.71 -3.85 8.31
CA VAL A 131 21.15 -4.10 8.25
C VAL A 131 21.82 -3.67 9.56
N LYS A 132 21.50 -2.48 10.08
CA LYS A 132 22.04 -2.01 11.37
C LYS A 132 21.67 -2.97 12.50
N ILE A 133 20.41 -3.41 12.58
CA ILE A 133 19.96 -4.32 13.63
C ILE A 133 20.61 -5.70 13.51
N TYR A 134 20.86 -6.18 12.29
CA TYR A 134 21.55 -7.46 12.07
C TYR A 134 23.03 -7.40 12.46
N MET A 135 23.70 -6.25 12.25
CA MET A 135 25.05 -6.02 12.80
C MET A 135 25.05 -6.00 14.34
N ASP A 136 24.05 -5.36 14.95
CA ASP A 136 23.87 -5.38 16.41
C ASP A 136 23.62 -6.82 16.91
N TYR A 137 22.91 -7.64 16.13
CA TYR A 137 22.65 -9.04 16.44
C TYR A 137 23.92 -9.90 16.37
N ASP A 138 24.75 -9.69 15.35
CA ASP A 138 26.05 -10.35 15.23
C ASP A 138 26.97 -10.01 16.41
N THR A 139 26.97 -8.75 16.86
CA THR A 139 27.68 -8.33 18.08
C THR A 139 27.12 -9.02 19.32
N TRP A 140 25.79 -9.11 19.42
CA TRP A 140 25.14 -9.82 20.51
C TRP A 140 25.49 -11.32 20.51
N LEU A 141 25.52 -11.99 19.35
CA LEU A 141 25.91 -13.40 19.23
C LEU A 141 27.36 -13.63 19.68
N PHE A 142 28.29 -12.77 19.25
CA PHE A 142 29.69 -12.83 19.65
C PHE A 142 29.84 -12.74 21.17
N ASN A 143 29.14 -11.80 21.82
CA ASN A 143 29.16 -11.65 23.28
C ASN A 143 28.56 -12.87 24.02
N HIS A 144 27.77 -13.71 23.34
CA HIS A 144 27.21 -14.95 23.89
C HIS A 144 27.99 -16.20 23.43
N GLY A 145 29.19 -16.04 22.84
CA GLY A 145 30.02 -17.14 22.36
C GLY A 145 29.45 -17.90 21.15
N LYS A 146 28.53 -17.28 20.40
CA LYS A 146 27.93 -17.85 19.19
C LYS A 146 28.59 -17.29 17.93
N PRO A 147 28.64 -18.06 16.83
CA PRO A 147 29.13 -17.56 15.55
C PRO A 147 28.20 -16.48 14.98
N TYR A 148 28.75 -15.60 14.14
CA TYR A 148 27.98 -14.58 13.42
C TYR A 148 26.95 -15.22 12.49
N ALA A 149 25.74 -14.65 12.47
CA ALA A 149 24.66 -15.09 11.60
C ALA A 149 24.76 -14.48 10.19
N ASN A 150 25.40 -13.30 10.04
CA ASN A 150 25.60 -12.62 8.75
C ASN A 150 24.30 -12.46 7.94
N LEU A 151 23.22 -12.09 8.64
CA LEU A 151 21.88 -12.01 8.06
C LEU A 151 21.77 -10.83 7.07
N LYS A 152 20.93 -11.02 6.04
CA LYS A 152 20.61 -9.98 5.06
C LYS A 152 19.10 -9.79 5.00
N PRO A 153 18.58 -8.57 4.77
CA PRO A 153 17.15 -8.36 4.66
C PRO A 153 16.54 -9.23 3.56
N LYS A 154 15.52 -10.02 3.90
CA LYS A 154 14.78 -10.88 2.96
C LYS A 154 13.44 -10.25 2.64
N THR A 155 13.26 -9.83 1.39
CA THR A 155 12.11 -9.03 0.94
C THR A 155 11.23 -9.81 -0.02
N TYR A 156 9.92 -9.64 0.12
CA TYR A 156 8.90 -10.12 -0.81
C TYR A 156 8.06 -8.94 -1.28
N GLU A 157 7.94 -8.75 -2.59
CA GLU A 157 7.23 -7.62 -3.17
C GLU A 157 5.93 -8.10 -3.80
N LYS A 158 4.84 -7.36 -3.56
CA LYS A 158 3.57 -7.60 -4.22
C LYS A 158 2.97 -6.28 -4.68
N PHE A 159 2.66 -6.22 -5.96
CA PHE A 159 1.88 -5.14 -6.55
C PHE A 159 0.40 -5.48 -6.43
N ILE A 160 -0.37 -4.64 -5.74
CA ILE A 160 -1.79 -4.87 -5.53
C ILE A 160 -2.55 -3.67 -6.10
N PRO A 161 -3.24 -3.81 -7.25
CA PRO A 161 -4.19 -2.80 -7.67
C PRO A 161 -5.34 -2.76 -6.65
N PHE A 162 -5.55 -1.62 -6.01
CA PHE A 162 -6.58 -1.45 -4.99
C PHE A 162 -7.72 -0.58 -5.54
N PHE A 163 -8.91 -1.16 -5.63
CA PHE A 163 -10.11 -0.39 -5.94
C PHE A 163 -10.58 0.33 -4.66
N LYS A 164 -10.52 1.67 -4.63
CA LYS A 164 -11.08 2.43 -3.52
C LYS A 164 -12.61 2.35 -3.59
N PHE A 165 -13.21 1.48 -2.79
CA PHE A 165 -14.59 1.70 -2.35
C PHE A 165 -14.55 2.78 -1.26
N HIS A 166 -15.18 3.92 -1.51
CA HIS A 166 -15.27 5.01 -0.54
C HIS A 166 -16.07 4.54 0.67
N GLN A 167 -15.40 3.99 1.69
CA GLN A 167 -15.98 3.86 3.02
C GLN A 167 -15.71 5.16 3.77
N ASN A 168 -16.77 5.91 4.04
CA ASN A 168 -16.77 7.09 4.90
C ASN A 168 -16.08 6.76 6.24
N SER A 169 -14.84 7.22 6.41
CA SER A 169 -14.10 7.08 7.66
C SER A 169 -14.53 8.16 8.65
N ASN A 170 -15.70 7.98 9.26
CA ASN A 170 -16.11 8.64 10.49
C ASN A 170 -16.17 7.60 11.61
N GLN A 171 -15.01 7.15 12.09
CA GLN A 171 -14.91 6.56 13.43
C GLN A 171 -13.76 7.25 14.17
N LYS A 172 -14.19 8.08 15.12
CA LYS A 172 -13.40 8.88 16.04
C LYS A 172 -12.31 8.04 16.72
N GLN A 173 -11.11 8.60 16.73
CA GLN A 173 -10.11 8.34 17.77
C GLN A 173 -10.76 8.64 19.13
N ASN A 174 -10.84 7.63 20.00
CA ASN A 174 -10.98 7.82 21.44
C ASN A 174 -10.42 6.58 22.12
N VAL A 175 -9.11 6.52 22.28
CA VAL A 175 -8.45 5.69 23.29
C VAL A 175 -7.21 6.46 23.75
N ASN A 176 -7.34 7.13 24.91
CA ASN A 176 -6.32 7.20 25.97
C ASN A 176 -6.69 8.30 26.98
N GLN A 177 -7.40 7.91 28.04
CA GLN A 177 -7.25 8.44 29.39
C GLN A 177 -7.88 7.42 30.33
N ASN A 178 -7.02 6.63 30.98
CA ASN A 178 -7.04 6.23 32.39
C ASN A 178 -5.98 5.16 32.62
#